data_AF-A0A368TKZ1-F1
#
_entry.id   AF-A0A368TKZ1-F1
#
_cell.length_a   1.000
_cell.length_b   1.000
_cell.length_c   1.000
_cell.angle_alpha   90.00
_cell.angle_beta   90.00
_cell.angle_gamma   90.00
#
_symmetry.space_group_name_H-M   'P 1'
#
loop_
_entity.id
_entity.type
_entity.pdbx_description
1 polymer ?
#
loop_
_entity_poly.entity_id
_entity_poly.type
_entity_poly.pdbx_seq_one_letter_code
_entity_poly.pdbx_strand_id
1 'polypeptide(L)'
;MKHNIDTKLIAKVTHEEIMRYLAMPYRIKDGVLSILTAEPKDRGTSLFFRRRFEVDTINEIVITNLDLTRVSEELYRYRILDTSIHGLFYRNPDESAQRVLTRPQIVLFILFFCVSAFWIYYSSTSFFILLLLLIQIFYVVTVTFRVIVSIYGLGRKLITPITTKELNAIDQKDLPVYTILLPVYKDAGVMGTLIKALKKFDYPKDKLDIILLLEEGDEETIEAAKRERPPANWRFISMPDSLLKTKPKALNYGLHFARGDYHNIYDAEDISDPDQLKKAVISF
;
A
#
# COMPACT_ATOMS: atom_id res chain seq x y z
N MET A 1 -28.26 8.61 -4.34
CA MET A 1 -28.22 7.19 -3.95
C MET A 1 -27.67 6.92 -2.55
N LYS A 2 -26.76 7.74 -1.97
CA LYS A 2 -26.19 7.53 -0.61
C LYS A 2 -27.20 7.36 0.53
N HIS A 3 -28.33 8.08 0.52
CA HIS A 3 -29.30 8.06 1.64
C HIS A 3 -30.22 6.84 1.68
N ASN A 4 -30.14 5.93 0.70
CA ASN A 4 -31.05 4.79 0.60
C ASN A 4 -30.35 3.43 0.82
N ILE A 5 -29.03 3.40 1.04
CA ILE A 5 -28.28 2.17 1.32
C ILE A 5 -28.34 1.90 2.82
N ASP A 6 -28.80 0.71 3.20
CA ASP A 6 -28.85 0.32 4.62
C ASP A 6 -27.44 0.01 5.15
N THR A 7 -26.90 0.94 5.95
CA THR A 7 -25.55 0.85 6.53
C THR A 7 -25.39 -0.37 7.46
N LYS A 8 -26.48 -0.89 8.04
CA LYS A 8 -26.42 -2.10 8.88
C LYS A 8 -26.12 -3.35 8.05
N LEU A 9 -26.57 -3.39 6.79
CA LEU A 9 -26.28 -4.50 5.89
C LEU A 9 -24.83 -4.44 5.41
N ILE A 10 -24.36 -3.24 5.07
CA ILE A 10 -22.98 -2.98 4.68
C ILE A 10 -22.02 -3.38 5.80
N ALA A 11 -22.36 -3.13 7.06
CA ALA A 11 -21.51 -3.51 8.18
C ALA A 11 -21.25 -5.03 8.28
N LYS A 12 -22.12 -5.88 7.72
CA LYS A 12 -22.03 -7.36 7.74
C LYS A 12 -21.23 -7.95 6.57
N VAL A 13 -20.69 -7.11 5.69
CA VAL A 13 -19.88 -7.53 4.53
C VAL A 13 -18.58 -6.74 4.55
N THR A 14 -17.52 -7.32 4.00
CA THR A 14 -16.22 -6.64 3.84
C THR A 14 -16.09 -6.07 2.43
N HIS A 15 -15.20 -5.10 2.27
CA HIS A 15 -14.88 -4.54 0.94
C HIS A 15 -14.36 -5.64 -0.01
N GLU A 16 -13.48 -6.51 0.48
CA GLU A 16 -12.90 -7.63 -0.27
C GLU A 16 -13.98 -8.62 -0.75
N GLU A 17 -14.98 -8.92 0.08
CA GLU A 17 -16.12 -9.77 -0.32
C GLU A 17 -16.95 -9.09 -1.43
N ILE A 18 -17.18 -7.78 -1.35
CA ILE A 18 -17.90 -7.05 -2.41
C ILE A 18 -17.15 -7.11 -3.73
N MET A 19 -15.83 -6.90 -3.70
CA MET A 19 -15.00 -6.94 -4.91
C MET A 19 -14.89 -8.36 -5.47
N ARG A 20 -14.87 -9.38 -4.60
CA ARG A 20 -14.81 -10.80 -5.00
C ARG A 20 -16.10 -11.29 -5.68
N TYR A 21 -17.26 -10.92 -5.14
CA TYR A 21 -18.57 -11.35 -5.66
C TYR A 21 -19.19 -10.33 -6.63
N LEU A 22 -18.50 -9.21 -6.88
CA LEU A 22 -18.99 -8.10 -7.70
C LEU A 22 -20.44 -7.72 -7.37
N ALA A 23 -20.76 -7.73 -6.07
CA ALA A 23 -22.09 -7.46 -5.56
C ALA A 23 -22.05 -6.90 -4.13
N MET A 24 -23.01 -6.03 -3.81
CA MET A 24 -23.16 -5.43 -2.48
C MET A 24 -24.62 -5.40 -2.03
N PRO A 25 -24.90 -5.50 -0.72
CA PRO A 25 -26.26 -5.42 -0.22
C PRO A 25 -26.77 -3.98 -0.29
N TYR A 26 -27.99 -3.78 -0.75
CA TYR A 26 -28.63 -2.47 -0.85
C TYR A 26 -29.63 -2.24 0.28
N ARG A 27 -30.60 -3.16 0.40
CA ARG A 27 -31.78 -3.02 1.26
C ARG A 27 -32.44 -4.38 1.47
N ILE A 28 -33.03 -4.59 2.65
CA ILE A 28 -33.99 -5.68 2.88
C ILE A 28 -35.40 -5.07 2.99
N LYS A 29 -36.39 -5.67 2.31
CA LYS A 29 -37.81 -5.31 2.45
C LYS A 29 -38.67 -6.57 2.34
N ASP A 30 -39.59 -6.77 3.27
CA ASP A 30 -40.57 -7.87 3.23
C ASP A 30 -39.91 -9.26 3.07
N GLY A 31 -38.75 -9.48 3.69
CA GLY A 31 -37.98 -10.74 3.58
C GLY A 31 -37.15 -10.88 2.29
N VAL A 32 -37.19 -9.89 1.39
CA VAL A 32 -36.42 -9.88 0.13
C VAL A 32 -35.19 -8.99 0.28
N LEU A 33 -34.00 -9.54 0.03
CA LEU A 33 -32.76 -8.77 -0.03
C LEU A 33 -32.53 -8.25 -1.45
N SER A 34 -32.48 -6.93 -1.61
CA SER A 34 -31.99 -6.30 -2.83
C SER A 34 -30.48 -6.17 -2.78
N ILE A 35 -29.78 -6.67 -3.80
CA ILE A 35 -28.34 -6.49 -3.99
C ILE A 35 -28.09 -5.65 -5.24
N LEU A 36 -27.04 -4.82 -5.21
CA LEU A 36 -26.48 -4.22 -6.42
C LEU A 36 -25.41 -5.18 -6.94
N THR A 37 -25.44 -5.52 -8.23
CA THR A 37 -24.46 -6.46 -8.83
C THR A 37 -23.99 -5.98 -10.20
N ALA A 38 -22.72 -6.21 -10.50
CA ALA A 38 -22.17 -6.03 -11.85
C ALA A 38 -22.26 -7.30 -12.71
N GLU A 39 -22.51 -8.46 -12.09
CA GLU A 39 -22.62 -9.77 -12.74
C GLU A 39 -23.96 -10.44 -12.35
N PRO A 40 -25.05 -10.17 -13.07
CA PRO A 40 -26.35 -10.74 -12.75
C PRO A 40 -26.38 -12.25 -12.97
N LYS A 41 -27.25 -12.93 -12.21
CA LYS A 41 -27.52 -14.38 -12.27
C LYS A 41 -26.35 -15.29 -11.88
N ASP A 42 -25.36 -14.77 -11.15
CA ASP A 42 -24.33 -15.63 -10.56
C ASP A 42 -24.88 -16.43 -9.36
N ARG A 43 -24.76 -17.76 -9.46
CA ARG A 43 -25.23 -18.68 -8.42
C ARG A 43 -24.36 -18.61 -7.16
N GLY A 44 -23.06 -18.33 -7.31
CA GLY A 44 -22.15 -18.20 -6.16
C GLY A 44 -22.52 -17.01 -5.28
N THR A 45 -22.69 -15.86 -5.92
CA THR A 45 -23.07 -14.58 -5.31
C THR A 45 -24.41 -14.69 -4.60
N SER A 46 -25.44 -15.19 -5.29
CA SER A 46 -26.76 -15.35 -4.69
C SER A 46 -26.74 -16.28 -3.46
N LEU A 47 -26.02 -17.41 -3.52
CA LEU A 47 -25.88 -18.32 -2.37
C LEU A 47 -25.14 -17.68 -1.19
N PHE A 48 -24.08 -16.92 -1.45
CA PHE A 48 -23.33 -16.20 -0.43
C PHE A 48 -24.25 -15.22 0.33
N PHE A 49 -24.98 -14.38 -0.40
CA PHE A 49 -25.86 -13.38 0.19
C PHE A 49 -27.06 -14.00 0.91
N ARG A 50 -27.66 -15.08 0.39
CA ARG A 50 -28.75 -15.81 1.07
C ARG A 50 -28.31 -16.35 2.43
N ARG A 51 -27.13 -17.00 2.47
CA ARG A 51 -26.58 -17.55 3.72
C ARG A 51 -26.18 -16.46 4.71
N ARG A 52 -25.56 -15.36 4.23
CA ARG A 52 -25.08 -14.28 5.10
C ARG A 52 -26.21 -13.49 5.76
N PHE A 53 -27.33 -13.31 5.05
CA PHE A 53 -28.45 -12.48 5.51
C PHE A 53 -29.68 -13.27 5.92
N GLU A 54 -29.63 -14.61 5.87
CA GLU A 54 -30.73 -15.51 6.24
C GLU A 54 -32.03 -15.19 5.48
N VAL A 55 -31.92 -15.03 4.16
CA VAL A 55 -33.03 -14.69 3.26
C VAL A 55 -33.18 -15.73 2.15
N ASP A 56 -34.41 -16.06 1.78
CA ASP A 56 -34.70 -16.99 0.70
C ASP A 56 -34.72 -16.33 -0.68
N THR A 57 -35.10 -15.05 -0.73
CA THR A 57 -35.31 -14.31 -1.98
C THR A 57 -34.33 -13.16 -2.11
N ILE A 58 -33.67 -13.09 -3.27
CA ILE A 58 -32.79 -11.99 -3.64
C ILE A 58 -33.35 -11.31 -4.88
N ASN A 59 -33.39 -9.98 -4.85
CA ASN A 59 -33.64 -9.13 -6.00
C ASN A 59 -32.33 -8.49 -6.47
N GLU A 60 -31.96 -8.69 -7.72
CA GLU A 60 -30.71 -8.18 -8.28
C GLU A 60 -30.96 -6.87 -9.04
N ILE A 61 -30.24 -5.82 -8.65
CA ILE A 61 -30.22 -4.53 -9.35
C ILE A 61 -28.88 -4.45 -10.08
N VAL A 62 -28.93 -4.44 -11.40
CA VAL A 62 -27.72 -4.42 -12.23
C VAL A 62 -27.13 -3.01 -12.25
N ILE A 63 -25.85 -2.91 -11.93
CA ILE A 63 -25.05 -1.67 -11.99
C ILE A 63 -23.72 -1.95 -12.71
N THR A 64 -23.00 -0.91 -13.11
CA THR A 64 -21.67 -1.13 -13.72
C THR A 64 -20.63 -1.50 -12.67
N ASN A 65 -19.59 -2.25 -13.06
CA ASN A 65 -18.47 -2.55 -12.17
C ASN A 65 -17.80 -1.26 -11.65
N LEU A 66 -17.72 -0.22 -12.49
CA LEU A 66 -17.20 1.09 -12.11
C LEU A 66 -18.05 1.75 -11.00
N ASP A 67 -19.38 1.70 -11.12
CA ASP A 67 -20.27 2.26 -10.11
C ASP A 67 -20.23 1.47 -8.81
N LEU A 68 -20.18 0.14 -8.89
CA LEU A 68 -20.03 -0.73 -7.73
C LEU A 68 -18.75 -0.41 -6.98
N THR A 69 -17.63 -0.33 -7.71
CA THR A 69 -16.31 -0.01 -7.15
C THR A 69 -16.34 1.34 -6.46
N ARG A 70 -16.82 2.40 -7.13
CA ARG A 70 -16.90 3.76 -6.56
C ARG A 70 -17.78 3.83 -5.32
N VAL A 71 -18.94 3.17 -5.34
CA VAL A 71 -19.85 3.16 -4.19
C VAL A 71 -19.24 2.38 -3.02
N SER A 72 -18.61 1.24 -3.30
CA SER A 72 -17.89 0.44 -2.31
C SER A 72 -16.73 1.22 -1.69
N GLU A 73 -15.88 1.84 -2.51
CA GLU A 73 -14.80 2.72 -2.08
C GLU A 73 -15.30 3.79 -1.10
N GLU A 74 -16.36 4.50 -1.49
CA GLU A 74 -16.90 5.60 -0.69
C GLU A 74 -17.54 5.13 0.63
N LEU A 75 -18.19 3.97 0.65
CA LEU A 75 -18.82 3.44 1.86
C LEU A 75 -17.82 2.86 2.87
N TYR A 76 -16.74 2.24 2.37
CA TYR A 76 -15.75 1.55 3.20
C TYR A 76 -14.53 2.41 3.50
N ARG A 77 -14.44 3.63 2.94
CA ARG A 77 -13.24 4.47 3.00
C ARG A 77 -12.60 4.62 4.39
N TYR A 78 -13.38 4.82 5.46
CA TYR A 78 -12.85 4.95 6.81
C TYR A 78 -12.42 3.60 7.43
N ARG A 79 -13.07 2.50 7.05
CA ARG A 79 -12.66 1.15 7.50
C ARG A 79 -11.37 0.72 6.80
N ILE A 80 -11.24 1.02 5.52
CA ILE A 80 -10.01 0.81 4.76
C ILE A 80 -8.88 1.65 5.34
N LEU A 81 -9.16 2.93 5.68
CA LEU A 81 -8.20 3.82 6.34
C LEU A 81 -7.72 3.28 7.69
N ASP A 82 -8.65 2.83 8.55
CA ASP A 82 -8.30 2.23 9.85
C ASP A 82 -7.42 0.98 9.66
N THR A 83 -7.80 0.11 8.73
CA THR A 83 -7.01 -1.09 8.38
C THR A 83 -5.63 -0.72 7.82
N SER A 84 -5.54 0.37 7.06
CA SER A 84 -4.27 0.86 6.48
C SER A 84 -3.30 1.40 7.53
N ILE A 85 -3.82 1.92 8.65
CA ILE A 85 -3.03 2.44 9.78
C ILE A 85 -2.72 1.34 10.80
N HIS A 86 -3.72 0.56 11.19
CA HIS A 86 -3.64 -0.35 12.33
C HIS A 86 -3.63 -1.84 11.96
N GLY A 87 -3.85 -2.19 10.68
CA GLY A 87 -3.98 -3.58 10.23
C GLY A 87 -2.77 -4.46 10.58
N LEU A 88 -1.55 -3.93 10.46
CA LEU A 88 -0.35 -4.68 10.85
C LEU A 88 -0.33 -4.97 12.35
N PHE A 89 -0.69 -4.00 13.19
CA PHE A 89 -0.75 -4.21 14.63
C PHE A 89 -1.79 -5.26 15.03
N TYR A 90 -2.95 -5.29 14.38
CA TYR A 90 -3.98 -6.28 14.69
C TYR A 90 -3.62 -7.70 14.19
N ARG A 91 -2.94 -7.80 13.04
CA ARG A 91 -2.57 -9.08 12.44
C ARG A 91 -1.31 -9.68 13.04
N ASN A 92 -0.28 -8.85 13.25
CA ASN A 92 1.00 -9.26 13.78
C ASN A 92 1.57 -8.17 14.72
N PRO A 93 1.14 -8.14 15.99
CA PRO A 93 1.56 -7.13 16.96
C PRO A 93 3.07 -7.06 17.16
N ASP A 94 3.78 -8.19 17.01
CA ASP A 94 5.23 -8.30 17.26
C ASP A 94 6.06 -7.69 16.12
N GLU A 95 5.50 -7.63 14.91
CA GLU A 95 6.10 -6.94 13.75
C GLU A 95 5.73 -5.45 13.68
N SER A 96 4.84 -4.99 14.58
CA SER A 96 4.41 -3.59 14.62
C SER A 96 5.28 -2.76 15.54
N ALA A 97 5.83 -1.67 15.00
CA ALA A 97 6.58 -0.67 15.77
C ALA A 97 5.70 0.19 16.70
N GLN A 98 4.40 -0.11 16.83
CA GLN A 98 3.51 0.61 17.74
C GLN A 98 3.92 0.46 19.22
N ARG A 99 4.55 -0.67 19.57
CA ARG A 99 5.19 -0.86 20.88
C ARG A 99 6.71 -0.79 20.71
N VAL A 100 7.31 0.35 21.06
CA VAL A 100 8.74 0.58 20.86
C VAL A 100 9.60 -0.20 21.86
N LEU A 101 9.21 -0.22 23.13
CA LEU A 101 9.95 -0.88 24.19
C LEU A 101 9.07 -1.89 24.93
N THR A 102 9.58 -3.09 25.10
CA THR A 102 8.94 -4.11 25.95
C THR A 102 9.24 -3.85 27.42
N ARG A 103 8.37 -4.31 28.33
CA ARG A 103 8.59 -4.15 29.77
C ARG A 103 9.95 -4.71 30.24
N PRO A 104 10.40 -5.90 29.77
CA PRO A 104 11.73 -6.40 30.10
C PRO A 104 12.87 -5.49 29.61
N GLN A 105 12.74 -4.88 28.41
CA GLN A 105 13.73 -3.91 27.91
C GLN A 105 13.79 -2.66 28.79
N ILE A 106 12.65 -2.15 29.24
CA ILE A 106 12.61 -0.98 30.14
C ILE A 106 13.30 -1.31 31.47
N VAL A 107 12.99 -2.46 32.08
CA VAL A 107 13.64 -2.90 33.32
C VAL A 107 15.14 -3.08 33.12
N LEU A 108 15.55 -3.67 32.00
CA LEU A 108 16.97 -3.84 31.65
C LEU A 108 17.67 -2.48 31.50
N PHE A 109 17.05 -1.50 30.84
CA PHE A 109 17.62 -0.16 30.72
C PHE A 109 17.74 0.54 32.08
N ILE A 110 16.71 0.46 32.92
CA ILE A 110 16.75 1.02 34.28
C ILE A 110 17.90 0.38 35.07
N LEU A 111 18.01 -0.94 35.06
CA LEU A 111 19.09 -1.67 35.73
C LEU A 111 20.46 -1.26 35.18
N PHE A 112 20.62 -1.19 33.86
CA PHE A 112 21.85 -0.77 33.20
C PHE A 112 22.27 0.64 33.64
N PHE A 113 21.35 1.60 33.67
CA PHE A 113 21.65 2.96 34.11
C PHE A 113 21.96 3.03 35.61
N CYS A 114 21.25 2.29 36.47
CA CYS A 114 21.54 2.23 37.90
C CYS A 114 22.93 1.63 38.20
N VAL A 115 23.28 0.51 37.56
CA VAL A 115 24.59 -0.14 37.71
C VAL A 115 25.70 0.79 37.18
N SER A 116 25.48 1.43 36.04
CA SER A 116 26.43 2.39 35.48
C SER A 116 26.65 3.59 36.41
N ALA A 117 25.57 4.16 36.97
CA ALA A 117 25.67 5.27 37.92
C ALA A 117 26.42 4.86 39.20
N PHE A 118 26.13 3.66 39.73
CA PHE A 118 26.84 3.11 40.89
C PHE A 118 28.34 2.91 40.61
N TRP A 119 28.70 2.40 39.43
CA TRP A 119 30.10 2.24 39.04
C TRP A 119 30.81 3.58 38.87
N ILE A 120 30.18 4.57 38.22
CA ILE A 120 30.72 5.92 38.08
C ILE A 120 31.01 6.55 39.45
N TYR A 121 30.12 6.33 40.42
CA TYR A 121 30.30 6.84 41.79
C TYR A 121 31.54 6.24 42.48
N TYR A 122 31.80 4.94 42.30
CA TYR A 122 32.95 4.27 42.93
C TYR A 122 34.27 4.52 42.19
N SER A 123 34.26 4.47 40.85
CA SER A 123 35.44 4.69 40.02
C SER A 123 35.07 5.13 38.61
N SER A 124 34.98 6.45 38.41
CA SER A 124 34.66 7.05 37.11
C SER A 124 35.69 6.67 36.02
N THR A 125 36.99 6.66 36.36
CA THR A 125 38.05 6.33 35.40
C THR A 125 37.91 4.91 34.85
N SER A 126 37.67 3.91 35.71
CA SER A 126 37.51 2.53 35.26
C SER A 126 36.29 2.35 34.36
N PHE A 127 35.17 3.01 34.69
CA PHE A 127 33.95 2.95 33.88
C PHE A 127 34.18 3.48 32.46
N PHE A 128 34.78 4.67 32.33
CA PHE A 128 35.04 5.29 31.03
C PHE A 128 36.07 4.51 30.20
N ILE A 129 37.09 3.91 30.82
CA ILE A 129 38.03 3.04 30.12
C ILE A 129 37.30 1.85 29.49
N LEU A 130 36.43 1.15 30.25
CA LEU A 130 35.68 0.03 29.71
C LEU A 130 34.70 0.49 28.61
N LEU A 131 33.97 1.58 28.85
CA LEU A 131 33.02 2.10 27.87
C LEU A 131 33.71 2.44 26.55
N LEU A 132 34.85 3.14 26.60
CA LEU A 132 35.64 3.46 25.41
C LEU A 132 36.15 2.19 24.72
N LEU A 133 36.64 1.22 25.47
CA LEU A 133 37.10 -0.06 24.92
C LEU A 133 35.97 -0.81 24.20
N LEU A 134 34.77 -0.86 24.77
CA LEU A 134 33.59 -1.47 24.13
C LEU A 134 33.19 -0.73 22.85
N ILE A 135 33.18 0.61 22.87
CA ILE A 135 32.90 1.43 21.68
C ILE A 135 33.95 1.18 20.58
N GLN A 136 35.24 1.09 20.94
CA GLN A 136 36.31 0.83 19.98
C GLN A 136 36.18 -0.56 19.36
N ILE A 137 35.88 -1.59 20.16
CA ILE A 137 35.63 -2.95 19.65
C ILE A 137 34.44 -2.95 18.68
N PHE A 138 33.32 -2.29 19.05
CA PHE A 138 32.16 -2.18 18.17
C PHE A 138 32.50 -1.46 16.85
N TYR A 139 33.29 -0.39 16.91
CA TYR A 139 33.76 0.32 15.73
C TYR A 139 34.63 -0.56 14.83
N VAL A 140 35.59 -1.29 15.41
CA VAL A 140 36.43 -2.24 14.66
C VAL A 140 35.57 -3.31 13.97
N VAL A 141 34.59 -3.89 14.67
CA VAL A 141 33.68 -4.88 14.09
C VAL A 141 32.86 -4.31 12.93
N THR A 142 32.26 -3.12 13.10
CA THR A 142 31.44 -2.50 12.06
C THR A 142 32.25 -2.08 10.83
N VAL A 143 33.46 -1.53 11.03
CA VAL A 143 34.37 -1.19 9.93
C VAL A 143 34.82 -2.46 9.20
N THR A 144 35.20 -3.51 9.93
CA THR A 144 35.60 -4.79 9.34
C THR A 144 34.46 -5.39 8.50
N PHE A 145 33.24 -5.41 9.05
CA PHE A 145 32.05 -5.86 8.32
C PHE A 145 31.82 -5.04 7.04
N ARG A 146 31.89 -3.70 7.12
CA ARG A 146 31.73 -2.82 5.95
C ARG A 146 32.79 -3.10 4.89
N VAL A 147 34.06 -3.22 5.28
CA VAL A 147 35.16 -3.53 4.37
C VAL A 147 34.92 -4.87 3.67
N ILE A 148 34.53 -5.90 4.42
CA ILE A 148 34.19 -7.22 3.87
C ILE A 148 33.06 -7.08 2.83
N VAL A 149 31.93 -6.48 3.20
CA VAL A 149 30.78 -6.29 2.29
C VAL A 149 31.16 -5.47 1.06
N SER A 150 31.95 -4.40 1.21
CA SER A 150 32.41 -3.58 0.10
C SER A 150 33.31 -4.35 -0.87
N ILE A 151 34.27 -5.15 -0.37
CA ILE A 151 35.14 -6.00 -1.18
C ILE A 151 34.31 -7.05 -1.94
N TYR A 152 33.35 -7.71 -1.25
CA TYR A 152 32.44 -8.65 -1.89
C TYR A 152 31.53 -7.98 -2.94
N GLY A 153 31.15 -6.72 -2.73
CA GLY A 153 30.33 -5.93 -3.66
C GLY A 153 31.06 -5.49 -4.92
N LEU A 154 32.36 -5.16 -4.82
CA LEU A 154 33.19 -4.70 -5.94
C LEU A 154 33.31 -5.72 -7.09
N GLY A 155 33.23 -7.02 -6.78
CA GLY A 155 33.42 -8.09 -7.77
C GLY A 155 32.15 -8.60 -8.45
N ARG A 156 30.95 -8.18 -8.01
CA ARG A 156 29.69 -8.71 -8.54
C ARG A 156 28.96 -7.64 -9.35
N LYS A 157 29.00 -7.77 -10.68
CA LYS A 157 27.96 -7.18 -11.54
C LYS A 157 26.66 -7.95 -11.29
N LEU A 158 25.90 -7.56 -10.27
CA LEU A 158 24.62 -8.18 -9.89
C LEU A 158 23.46 -7.85 -10.85
N ILE A 159 23.75 -7.24 -12.00
CA ILE A 159 22.76 -6.92 -13.01
C ILE A 159 23.02 -7.89 -14.15
N THR A 160 22.21 -8.94 -14.27
CA THR A 160 22.06 -9.64 -15.55
C THR A 160 21.46 -8.60 -16.49
N PRO A 161 22.24 -8.02 -17.43
CA PRO A 161 21.71 -6.97 -18.26
C PRO A 161 20.69 -7.60 -19.19
N ILE A 162 19.41 -7.34 -18.95
CA ILE A 162 18.35 -7.71 -19.90
C ILE A 162 18.67 -7.01 -21.20
N THR A 163 18.90 -7.80 -22.24
CA THR A 163 19.31 -7.26 -23.53
C THR A 163 18.10 -6.64 -24.20
N THR A 164 18.30 -5.57 -24.98
CA THR A 164 17.23 -4.96 -25.78
C THR A 164 16.52 -5.96 -26.71
N LYS A 165 17.22 -7.02 -27.14
CA LYS A 165 16.66 -8.14 -27.90
C LYS A 165 15.64 -8.95 -27.10
N GLU A 166 15.90 -9.23 -25.83
CA GLU A 166 14.97 -9.95 -24.94
C GLU A 166 13.73 -9.09 -24.68
N LEU A 167 13.93 -7.79 -24.46
CA LEU A 167 12.85 -6.83 -24.28
C LEU A 167 11.90 -6.76 -25.47
N ASN A 168 12.46 -6.73 -26.69
CA ASN A 168 11.69 -6.66 -27.93
C ASN A 168 11.04 -7.99 -28.33
N ALA A 169 11.48 -9.11 -27.75
CA ALA A 169 10.93 -10.43 -28.03
C ALA A 169 9.63 -10.73 -27.26
N ILE A 170 9.31 -9.94 -26.24
CA ILE A 170 8.08 -10.10 -25.45
C ILE A 170 6.87 -9.69 -26.29
N ASP A 171 5.88 -10.58 -26.39
CA ASP A 171 4.57 -10.18 -26.88
C ASP A 171 3.88 -9.30 -25.82
N GLN A 172 3.49 -8.09 -26.23
CA GLN A 172 2.75 -7.16 -25.37
C GLN A 172 1.45 -7.77 -24.84
N LYS A 173 0.87 -8.76 -25.54
CA LYS A 173 -0.32 -9.49 -25.11
C LYS A 173 -0.09 -10.41 -23.91
N ASP A 174 1.14 -10.84 -23.69
CA ASP A 174 1.50 -11.72 -22.57
C ASP A 174 1.90 -10.95 -21.32
N LEU A 175 2.12 -9.64 -21.43
CA LEU A 175 2.42 -8.80 -20.27
C LEU A 175 1.27 -8.82 -19.24
N PRO A 176 1.57 -8.95 -17.94
CA PRO A 176 0.56 -8.92 -16.88
C PRO A 176 0.00 -7.50 -16.68
N VAL A 177 -1.07 -7.37 -15.89
CA VAL A 177 -1.48 -6.04 -15.42
C VAL A 177 -0.48 -5.58 -14.36
N TYR A 178 -0.03 -4.34 -14.47
CA TYR A 178 0.93 -3.73 -13.55
C TYR A 178 0.29 -2.53 -12.85
N THR A 179 0.21 -2.56 -11.53
CA THR A 179 -0.26 -1.41 -10.74
C THR A 179 0.92 -0.56 -10.29
N ILE A 180 0.85 0.75 -10.54
CA ILE A 180 1.77 1.75 -10.03
C ILE A 180 1.07 2.55 -8.92
N LEU A 181 1.66 2.57 -7.73
CA LEU A 181 1.20 3.35 -6.58
C LEU A 181 2.06 4.61 -6.42
N LEU A 182 1.43 5.78 -6.39
CA LEU A 182 2.08 7.09 -6.31
C LEU A 182 1.53 7.89 -5.13
N PRO A 183 2.12 7.78 -3.93
CA PRO A 183 1.76 8.62 -2.80
C PRO A 183 2.30 10.05 -2.97
N VAL A 184 1.40 11.03 -3.00
CA VAL A 184 1.75 12.44 -3.14
C VAL A 184 1.04 13.25 -2.06
N TYR A 185 1.80 14.06 -1.34
CA TYR A 185 1.26 14.94 -0.31
C TYR A 185 2.05 16.24 -0.24
N LYS A 186 1.35 17.37 -0.36
CA LYS A 186 1.87 18.73 -0.38
C LYS A 186 3.00 18.93 -1.40
N ASP A 187 2.77 18.41 -2.61
CA ASP A 187 3.75 18.48 -3.68
C ASP A 187 3.09 18.70 -5.06
N ALA A 188 2.41 19.83 -5.19
CA ALA A 188 1.80 20.23 -6.45
C ALA A 188 2.83 20.48 -7.56
N GLY A 189 4.06 20.86 -7.20
CA GLY A 189 5.12 21.26 -8.14
C GLY A 189 5.63 20.11 -9.01
N VAL A 190 5.66 18.89 -8.49
CA VAL A 190 6.19 17.72 -9.23
C VAL A 190 5.17 17.07 -10.16
N MET A 191 3.86 17.38 -10.05
CA MET A 191 2.79 16.73 -10.81
C MET A 191 2.98 16.76 -12.33
N GLY A 192 3.38 17.90 -12.87
CA GLY A 192 3.63 18.02 -14.31
C GLY A 192 4.78 17.16 -14.80
N THR A 193 5.87 17.06 -14.03
CA THR A 193 7.03 16.22 -14.36
C THR A 193 6.69 14.74 -14.22
N LEU A 194 6.04 14.37 -13.10
CA LEU A 194 5.60 13.01 -12.80
C LEU A 194 4.70 12.44 -13.90
N ILE A 195 3.65 13.18 -14.28
CA ILE A 195 2.70 12.72 -15.31
C ILE A 195 3.37 12.61 -16.68
N LYS A 196 4.28 13.52 -17.02
CA LYS A 196 5.06 13.43 -18.27
C LYS A 196 6.02 12.25 -18.27
N ALA A 197 6.66 11.94 -17.13
CA ALA A 197 7.54 10.79 -17.00
C ALA A 197 6.76 9.48 -17.14
N LEU A 198 5.65 9.32 -16.42
CA LEU A 198 4.82 8.11 -16.47
C LEU A 198 4.18 7.87 -17.85
N LYS A 199 3.87 8.93 -18.60
CA LYS A 199 3.40 8.81 -20.00
C LYS A 199 4.44 8.11 -20.89
N LYS A 200 5.75 8.25 -20.59
CA LYS A 200 6.85 7.66 -21.37
C LYS A 200 7.08 6.18 -21.11
N PHE A 201 6.48 5.57 -20.08
CA PHE A 201 6.64 4.14 -19.86
C PHE A 201 6.24 3.32 -21.10
N ASP A 202 7.17 2.48 -21.52
CA ASP A 202 7.03 1.49 -22.58
C ASP A 202 6.33 0.25 -22.02
N TYR A 203 5.02 0.39 -21.81
CA TYR A 203 4.12 -0.68 -21.35
C TYR A 203 2.72 -0.44 -21.95
N PRO A 204 1.95 -1.50 -22.29
CA PRO A 204 0.59 -1.35 -22.81
C PRO A 204 -0.28 -0.55 -21.84
N LYS A 205 -0.91 0.53 -22.31
CA LYS A 205 -1.63 1.48 -21.44
C LYS A 205 -2.89 0.88 -20.82
N ASP A 206 -3.50 -0.09 -21.48
CA ASP A 206 -4.63 -0.88 -21.01
C ASP A 206 -4.26 -1.86 -19.88
N LYS A 207 -2.96 -2.21 -19.78
CA LYS A 207 -2.42 -3.09 -18.73
C LYS A 207 -1.68 -2.32 -17.64
N LEU A 208 -1.66 -1.00 -17.71
CA LEU A 208 -1.00 -0.15 -16.74
C LEU A 208 -2.05 0.56 -15.88
N ASP A 209 -2.16 0.12 -14.62
CA ASP A 209 -3.08 0.69 -13.63
C ASP A 209 -2.34 1.70 -12.76
N ILE A 210 -2.52 3.00 -13.01
CA ILE A 210 -1.81 4.05 -12.26
C ILE A 210 -2.73 4.61 -11.19
N ILE A 211 -2.30 4.53 -9.93
CA ILE A 211 -3.06 5.01 -8.78
C ILE A 211 -2.29 6.17 -8.13
N LEU A 212 -2.82 7.37 -8.27
CA LEU A 212 -2.34 8.56 -7.58
C LEU A 212 -3.07 8.66 -6.23
N LEU A 213 -2.31 8.52 -5.15
CA LEU A 213 -2.80 8.51 -3.77
C LEU A 213 -2.60 9.90 -3.17
N LEU A 214 -3.72 10.56 -2.87
CA LEU A 214 -3.78 11.94 -2.42
C LEU A 214 -4.46 12.00 -1.06
N GLU A 215 -4.06 12.94 -0.21
CA GLU A 215 -4.75 13.19 1.07
C GLU A 215 -5.92 14.14 0.84
N GLU A 216 -7.09 13.85 1.44
CA GLU A 216 -8.15 14.84 1.52
C GLU A 216 -7.66 16.11 2.23
N GLY A 217 -8.00 17.28 1.66
CA GLY A 217 -7.56 18.58 2.14
C GLY A 217 -6.28 19.13 1.49
N ASP A 218 -5.62 18.35 0.62
CA ASP A 218 -4.51 18.83 -0.22
C ASP A 218 -5.00 19.28 -1.60
N GLU A 219 -5.88 20.29 -1.60
CA GLU A 219 -6.55 20.77 -2.83
C GLU A 219 -5.55 21.29 -3.86
N GLU A 220 -4.42 21.86 -3.43
CA GLU A 220 -3.39 22.36 -4.33
C GLU A 220 -2.82 21.23 -5.21
N THR A 221 -2.43 20.12 -4.57
CA THR A 221 -1.88 18.95 -5.27
C THR A 221 -2.96 18.24 -6.10
N ILE A 222 -4.18 18.10 -5.56
CA ILE A 222 -5.31 17.49 -6.28
C ILE A 222 -5.60 18.27 -7.58
N GLU A 223 -5.72 19.59 -7.50
CA GLU A 223 -6.02 20.42 -8.65
C GLU A 223 -4.85 20.49 -9.64
N ALA A 224 -3.60 20.49 -9.17
CA ALA A 224 -2.43 20.38 -10.03
C ALA A 224 -2.44 19.07 -10.83
N ALA A 225 -2.72 17.95 -10.17
CA ALA A 225 -2.76 16.65 -10.81
C ALA A 225 -3.93 16.50 -11.81
N LYS A 226 -5.11 17.07 -11.50
CA LYS A 226 -6.26 17.13 -12.43
C LYS A 226 -5.96 17.99 -13.67
N ARG A 227 -5.24 19.10 -13.50
CA ARG A 227 -4.90 20.05 -14.59
C ARG A 227 -4.08 19.40 -15.69
N GLU A 228 -3.25 18.42 -15.35
CA GLU A 228 -2.40 17.67 -16.29
C GLU A 228 -3.18 16.68 -17.18
N ARG A 229 -4.48 16.49 -16.92
CA ARG A 229 -5.42 15.66 -17.72
C ARG A 229 -4.80 14.32 -18.10
N PRO A 230 -4.44 13.46 -17.12
CA PRO A 230 -3.86 12.16 -17.45
C PRO A 230 -4.89 11.27 -18.16
N PRO A 231 -4.43 10.23 -18.89
CA PRO A 231 -5.33 9.31 -19.59
C PRO A 231 -6.21 8.50 -18.63
N ALA A 232 -7.24 7.84 -19.19
CA ALA A 232 -8.27 7.13 -18.42
C ALA A 232 -7.75 5.94 -17.57
N ASN A 233 -6.53 5.46 -17.82
CA ASN A 233 -5.90 4.40 -17.03
C ASN A 233 -5.33 4.90 -15.68
N TRP A 234 -5.51 6.19 -15.36
CA TRP A 234 -5.16 6.80 -14.08
C TRP A 234 -6.37 6.90 -13.17
N ARG A 235 -6.16 6.54 -11.89
CA ARG A 235 -7.14 6.70 -10.82
C ARG A 235 -6.59 7.63 -9.77
N PHE A 236 -7.40 8.61 -9.40
CA PHE A 236 -7.13 9.53 -8.31
C PHE A 236 -7.89 9.01 -7.10
N ILE A 237 -7.17 8.60 -6.07
CA ILE A 237 -7.75 8.10 -4.83
C ILE A 237 -7.45 9.11 -3.73
N SER A 238 -8.52 9.77 -3.27
CA SER A 238 -8.45 10.74 -2.18
C SER A 238 -8.74 10.04 -0.86
N MET A 239 -7.71 9.88 -0.04
CA MET A 239 -7.79 9.22 1.26
C MET A 239 -8.51 10.12 2.25
N PRO A 240 -9.43 9.56 3.08
CA PRO A 240 -10.07 10.36 4.11
C PRO A 240 -9.05 11.00 5.05
N ASP A 241 -9.35 12.23 5.48
CA ASP A 241 -8.46 12.96 6.38
C ASP A 241 -8.22 12.16 7.68
N SER A 242 -6.97 12.17 8.12
CA SER A 242 -6.50 11.50 9.32
C SER A 242 -5.29 12.20 9.90
N LEU A 243 -5.07 12.03 11.20
CA LEU A 243 -3.92 12.62 11.89
C LEU A 243 -2.58 12.15 11.32
N LEU A 244 -2.52 10.90 10.85
CA LEU A 244 -1.31 10.31 10.27
C LEU A 244 -1.29 10.53 8.77
N LYS A 245 -0.33 11.30 8.26
CA LYS A 245 -0.14 11.56 6.81
C LYS A 245 1.23 11.06 6.40
N THR A 246 1.32 9.77 6.07
CA THR A 246 2.59 9.07 5.81
C THR A 246 2.50 8.20 4.56
N LYS A 247 3.64 8.01 3.87
CA LYS A 247 3.74 7.14 2.69
C LYS A 247 3.25 5.71 2.96
N PRO A 248 3.65 5.02 4.05
CA PRO A 248 3.16 3.66 4.32
C PRO A 248 1.64 3.55 4.45
N LYS A 249 0.99 4.51 5.12
CA LYS A 249 -0.48 4.56 5.21
C LYS A 249 -1.09 4.67 3.82
N ALA A 250 -0.59 5.60 3.01
CA ALA A 250 -1.11 5.84 1.67
C ALA A 250 -1.00 4.61 0.78
N LEU A 251 0.16 3.96 0.81
CA LEU A 251 0.42 2.74 0.06
C LEU A 251 -0.47 1.59 0.49
N ASN A 252 -0.63 1.36 1.81
CA ASN A 252 -1.56 0.36 2.34
C ASN A 252 -2.99 0.63 1.87
N TYR A 253 -3.41 1.90 1.88
CA TYR A 253 -4.73 2.31 1.40
C TYR A 253 -4.89 2.02 -0.10
N GLY A 254 -3.90 2.40 -0.91
CA GLY A 254 -3.89 2.19 -2.35
C GLY A 254 -3.90 0.72 -2.77
N LEU A 255 -3.24 -0.15 -2.00
CA LEU A 255 -3.19 -1.58 -2.27
C LEU A 255 -4.58 -2.24 -2.28
N HIS A 256 -5.54 -1.74 -1.50
CA HIS A 256 -6.92 -2.25 -1.55
C HIS A 256 -7.61 -2.04 -2.90
N PHE A 257 -7.10 -1.11 -3.71
CA PHE A 257 -7.66 -0.78 -5.02
C PHE A 257 -6.80 -1.28 -6.18
N ALA A 258 -5.61 -1.81 -5.91
CA ALA A 258 -4.70 -2.30 -6.91
C ALA A 258 -5.26 -3.52 -7.66
N ARG A 259 -4.98 -3.61 -8.96
CA ARG A 259 -5.53 -4.65 -9.85
C ARG A 259 -4.47 -5.50 -10.53
N GLY A 260 -3.21 -5.05 -10.48
CA GLY A 260 -2.10 -5.72 -11.15
C GLY A 260 -1.64 -6.97 -10.42
N ASP A 261 -1.11 -7.91 -11.20
CA ASP A 261 -0.37 -9.05 -10.65
C ASP A 261 0.97 -8.58 -10.06
N TYR A 262 1.53 -7.50 -10.63
CA TYR A 262 2.73 -6.84 -10.17
C TYR A 262 2.43 -5.42 -9.68
N HIS A 263 3.15 -5.02 -8.64
CA HIS A 263 3.01 -3.71 -8.00
C HIS A 263 4.35 -2.99 -8.01
N ASN A 264 4.35 -1.69 -8.35
CA ASN A 264 5.49 -0.83 -8.17
C ASN A 264 5.10 0.44 -7.43
N ILE A 265 6.04 0.96 -6.64
CA ILE A 265 5.89 2.20 -5.88
C ILE A 265 6.94 3.15 -6.44
N TYR A 266 6.51 4.33 -6.88
CA TYR A 266 7.43 5.41 -7.22
C TYR A 266 7.24 6.58 -6.28
N ASP A 267 8.35 7.27 -5.99
CA ASP A 267 8.29 8.59 -5.40
C ASP A 267 7.86 9.63 -6.44
N ALA A 268 7.26 10.73 -5.99
CA ALA A 268 6.74 11.76 -6.89
C ALA A 268 7.86 12.50 -7.66
N GLU A 269 9.08 12.43 -7.14
CA GLU A 269 10.30 13.04 -7.67
C GLU A 269 11.14 12.08 -8.55
N ASP A 270 10.86 10.77 -8.49
CA ASP A 270 11.67 9.77 -9.20
C ASP A 270 11.29 9.67 -10.68
N ILE A 271 12.29 9.79 -11.55
CA ILE A 271 12.16 9.55 -12.99
C ILE A 271 12.84 8.23 -13.31
N SER A 272 12.02 7.21 -13.59
CA SER A 272 12.51 5.88 -13.94
C SER A 272 12.67 5.67 -15.44
N ASP A 273 13.52 4.70 -15.80
CA ASP A 273 13.72 4.31 -17.19
C ASP A 273 12.43 3.80 -17.84
N PRO A 274 12.11 4.22 -19.09
CA PRO A 274 10.87 3.83 -19.76
C PRO A 274 10.58 2.33 -19.86
N ASP A 275 11.61 1.49 -19.91
CA ASP A 275 11.52 0.05 -20.09
C ASP A 275 11.65 -0.75 -18.78
N GLN A 276 11.74 -0.07 -17.64
CA GLN A 276 11.95 -0.70 -16.32
C GLN A 276 10.89 -1.74 -16.00
N LEU A 277 9.62 -1.46 -16.28
CA LEU A 277 8.51 -2.37 -15.93
C LEU A 277 8.63 -3.70 -16.68
N LYS A 278 8.93 -3.66 -17.97
CA LYS A 278 9.17 -4.88 -18.76
C LYS A 278 10.39 -5.64 -18.26
N LYS A 279 11.48 -4.93 -17.93
CA LYS A 279 12.68 -5.56 -17.33
C LYS A 279 12.36 -6.26 -16.02
N ALA A 280 11.54 -5.64 -15.17
CA ALA A 280 11.09 -6.25 -13.92
C ALA A 280 10.29 -7.53 -14.20
N VAL A 281 9.30 -7.49 -15.10
CA VAL A 281 8.50 -8.69 -15.46
C VAL A 281 9.36 -9.85 -15.95
N ILE A 282 10.40 -9.60 -16.75
CA ILE A 282 11.30 -10.67 -17.23
C ILE A 282 12.13 -11.28 -16.10
N SER A 283 12.43 -10.50 -15.07
CA SER A 283 13.36 -10.90 -14.01
C SER A 283 12.71 -11.76 -12.91
N PHE A 284 11.38 -11.71 -12.78
CA PHE A 284 10.61 -12.41 -11.74
C PHE A 284 9.93 -13.66 -12.30
#